data_AF-A0A7C6SKN6-F1
#
_entry.id   AF-A0A7C6SKN6-F1
#
_cell.length_a   1.000
_cell.length_b   1.000
_cell.length_c   1.000
_cell.angle_alpha   90.00
_cell.angle_beta   90.00
_cell.angle_gamma   90.00
#
_symmetry.space_group_name_H-M   'P 1'
#
loop_
_entity.id
_entity.type
_entity.pdbx_description
1 polymer ?
#
loop_
_entity_poly.entity_id
_entity_poly.type
_entity_poly.pdbx_seq_one_letter_code
_entity_poly.pdbx_strand_id
1 'polypeptide(L)'
;MDTFVDKNVFRHRFCGMLLSTWENFGGQVLFLSLLLVPISAVFGVAFNIEQNTILLTGAVGILGSSILILVDKSINLMNKKSMVHLNLEDYFENFCKVRLERETFQPEELEKYKKEFNQVLETSKQISATAMPVKPETKAELDRRKQARARKEEEKRLQAIRRAEEQERLEEAKIEEEKRRIEERKRIAAKRREEEIRKLEEERLSLEAKKSEISRKTWVKDIMNIQIEEQDEAKEEKEIDMSENNDKMQGLSIEAIEEAPVMNEDSKKFSPQEEKLVEDILKEFFA
;
A
#
# COMPACT_ATOMS: atom_id res chain seq x y z
N MET A 1 29.99 -13.72 -4.61
CA MET A 1 30.54 -12.75 -3.65
C MET A 1 29.65 -12.70 -2.40
N ASP A 2 28.34 -12.87 -2.58
CA ASP A 2 27.31 -12.96 -1.55
C ASP A 2 27.68 -13.89 -0.39
N THR A 3 28.14 -15.12 -0.67
CA THR A 3 28.47 -16.11 0.37
C THR A 3 29.66 -15.72 1.25
N PHE A 4 30.57 -14.87 0.77
CA PHE A 4 31.76 -14.44 1.52
C PHE A 4 31.53 -13.14 2.28
N VAL A 5 30.67 -12.27 1.73
CA VAL A 5 30.14 -11.08 2.42
C VAL A 5 29.26 -11.54 3.58
N ASP A 6 28.37 -12.50 3.38
CA ASP A 6 27.52 -13.04 4.43
C ASP A 6 28.37 -13.67 5.55
N LYS A 7 29.41 -14.43 5.21
CA LYS A 7 30.31 -15.09 6.18
C LYS A 7 31.21 -14.11 6.96
N ASN A 8 31.55 -12.94 6.40
CA ASN A 8 32.31 -11.90 7.12
C ASN A 8 31.41 -10.96 7.92
N VAL A 9 30.21 -10.64 7.42
CA VAL A 9 29.19 -9.88 8.14
C VAL A 9 28.68 -10.67 9.35
N PHE A 10 28.54 -12.00 9.25
CA PHE A 10 28.23 -12.88 10.38
C PHE A 10 29.34 -12.93 11.45
N ARG A 11 30.60 -12.62 11.08
CA ARG A 11 31.73 -12.61 12.03
C ARG A 11 31.76 -11.33 12.88
N HIS A 12 31.20 -10.22 12.37
CA HIS A 12 31.01 -8.97 13.11
C HIS A 12 29.67 -8.97 13.84
N ARG A 13 29.48 -10.02 14.67
CA ARG A 13 28.31 -10.24 15.52
C ARG A 13 28.16 -9.05 16.48
N PHE A 14 27.14 -8.21 16.30
CA PHE A 14 26.69 -7.32 17.38
C PHE A 14 26.25 -8.21 18.55
N CYS A 15 27.15 -8.41 19.52
CA CYS A 15 26.90 -9.14 20.77
C CYS A 15 26.33 -10.56 20.62
N GLY A 16 26.95 -11.44 19.81
CA GLY A 16 26.73 -12.89 19.95
C GLY A 16 25.35 -13.45 19.55
N MET A 17 24.33 -12.64 19.28
CA MET A 17 22.98 -13.09 18.95
C MET A 17 22.53 -12.53 17.59
N LEU A 18 21.79 -13.34 16.82
CA LEU A 18 21.27 -12.92 15.52
C LEU A 18 20.33 -11.72 15.70
N LEU A 19 20.46 -10.71 14.83
CA LEU A 19 19.63 -9.50 14.81
C LEU A 19 18.13 -9.81 14.69
N SER A 20 17.78 -10.89 13.98
CA SER A 20 16.41 -11.40 13.87
C SER A 20 15.88 -11.90 15.22
N THR A 21 16.74 -12.43 16.08
CA THR A 21 16.37 -12.83 17.45
C THR A 21 16.14 -11.59 18.33
N TRP A 22 16.86 -10.49 18.10
CA TRP A 22 16.64 -9.22 18.82
C TRP A 22 15.33 -8.54 18.46
N GLU A 23 14.94 -8.57 17.18
CA GLU A 23 13.64 -8.06 16.74
C GLU A 23 12.49 -8.90 17.30
N ASN A 24 12.63 -10.23 17.27
CA ASN A 24 11.63 -11.12 17.84
C ASN A 24 11.56 -11.02 19.38
N PHE A 25 12.70 -10.78 20.04
CA PHE A 25 12.78 -10.54 21.48
C PHE A 25 12.19 -9.18 21.87
N GLY A 26 12.45 -8.12 21.11
CA GLY A 26 11.86 -6.79 21.31
C GLY A 26 10.34 -6.83 21.14
N GLY A 27 9.85 -7.47 20.08
CA GLY A 27 8.41 -7.65 19.85
C GLY A 27 7.72 -8.51 20.91
N GLN A 28 8.35 -9.60 21.37
CA GLN A 28 7.82 -10.43 22.45
C GLN A 28 7.83 -9.70 23.80
N VAL A 29 8.88 -8.95 24.11
CA VAL A 29 8.97 -8.14 25.34
C VAL A 29 7.98 -6.98 25.32
N LEU A 30 7.73 -6.36 24.17
CA LEU A 30 6.69 -5.36 23.98
C LEU A 30 5.29 -5.93 24.18
N PHE A 31 5.02 -7.11 23.60
CA PHE A 31 3.74 -7.79 23.78
C PHE A 31 3.52 -8.13 25.26
N LEU A 32 4.54 -8.64 25.94
CA LEU A 32 4.48 -8.93 27.38
C LEU A 32 4.30 -7.67 28.22
N SER A 33 4.97 -6.56 27.90
CA SER A 33 4.78 -5.29 28.64
C SER A 33 3.38 -4.74 28.45
N LEU A 34 2.84 -4.81 27.23
CA LEU A 34 1.48 -4.35 26.93
C LEU A 34 0.41 -5.20 27.64
N LEU A 35 0.66 -6.50 27.84
CA LEU A 35 -0.25 -7.42 28.51
C LEU A 35 -0.13 -7.35 30.05
N LEU A 36 1.07 -7.07 30.57
CA LEU A 36 1.33 -6.95 32.01
C LEU A 36 0.63 -5.74 32.65
N VAL A 37 0.54 -4.61 31.94
CA VAL A 37 -0.11 -3.39 32.43
C VAL A 37 -1.61 -3.58 32.75
N PRO A 38 -2.44 -4.12 31.86
CA PRO A 38 -3.85 -4.38 32.17
C PRO A 38 -4.04 -5.50 33.20
N ILE A 39 -3.18 -6.52 33.23
CA ILE A 39 -3.20 -7.55 34.28
C ILE A 39 -2.95 -6.92 35.65
N SER A 40 -1.93 -6.07 35.75
CA SER A 40 -1.60 -5.32 36.97
C SER A 40 -2.74 -4.40 37.42
N ALA A 41 -3.42 -3.74 36.47
CA ALA A 41 -4.58 -2.91 36.76
C ALA A 41 -5.78 -3.71 37.30
N VAL A 42 -6.10 -4.86 36.71
CA VAL A 42 -7.17 -5.76 37.18
C VAL A 42 -6.86 -6.33 38.55
N PHE A 43 -5.59 -6.68 38.80
CA PHE A 43 -5.14 -7.13 40.12
C PHE A 43 -5.22 -6.01 41.17
N GLY A 44 -4.82 -4.77 40.82
CA GLY A 44 -4.93 -3.62 41.71
C GLY A 44 -6.36 -3.35 42.18
N VAL A 45 -7.34 -3.52 41.29
CA VAL A 45 -8.78 -3.42 41.61
C VAL A 45 -9.24 -4.58 42.51
N ALA A 46 -8.80 -5.81 42.23
CA ALA A 46 -9.18 -6.98 43.03
C ALA A 46 -8.68 -6.93 44.50
N PHE A 47 -7.55 -6.29 44.75
CA PHE A 47 -6.95 -6.18 46.09
C PHE A 47 -7.31 -4.89 46.86
N ASN A 48 -8.27 -4.08 46.37
CA ASN A 48 -8.70 -2.82 46.99
C ASN A 48 -7.52 -1.86 47.33
N ILE A 49 -6.54 -1.77 46.43
CA ILE A 49 -5.44 -0.82 46.57
C ILE A 49 -5.95 0.60 46.32
N GLU A 50 -5.38 1.58 47.02
CA GLU A 50 -5.76 2.99 46.89
C GLU A 50 -5.75 3.44 45.42
N GLN A 51 -6.83 4.10 45.01
CA GLN A 51 -7.08 4.46 43.61
C GLN A 51 -5.94 5.31 43.01
N ASN A 52 -5.29 6.15 43.83
CA ASN A 52 -4.14 6.96 43.45
C ASN A 52 -2.93 6.09 43.04
N THR A 53 -2.69 4.98 43.75
CA THR A 53 -1.59 4.05 43.45
C THR A 53 -1.86 3.31 42.15
N ILE A 54 -3.10 2.87 41.91
CA ILE A 54 -3.49 2.20 40.66
C ILE A 54 -3.34 3.16 39.47
N LEU A 55 -3.77 4.42 39.63
CA LEU A 55 -3.65 5.43 38.57
C LEU A 55 -2.18 5.75 38.24
N LEU A 56 -1.33 5.86 39.27
CA LEU A 56 0.11 6.12 39.11
C LEU A 56 0.81 4.93 38.45
N THR A 57 0.54 3.70 38.89
CA THR A 57 1.11 2.48 38.29
C THR A 57 0.64 2.30 36.85
N GLY A 58 -0.62 2.62 36.53
CA GLY A 58 -1.13 2.66 35.16
C GLY A 58 -0.43 3.71 34.31
N ALA A 59 -0.27 4.94 34.82
CA ALA A 59 0.42 6.01 34.11
C ALA A 59 1.89 5.69 33.84
N VAL A 60 2.61 5.12 34.81
CA VAL A 60 3.99 4.66 34.64
C VAL A 60 4.07 3.48 33.65
N GLY A 61 3.08 2.58 33.67
CA GLY A 61 2.98 1.47 32.71
C GLY A 61 2.75 1.95 31.27
N ILE A 62 1.88 2.95 31.08
CA ILE A 62 1.62 3.57 29.77
C ILE A 62 2.87 4.32 29.30
N LEU A 63 3.47 5.14 30.15
CA LEU A 63 4.68 5.90 29.81
C LEU A 63 5.86 4.97 29.48
N GLY A 64 6.05 3.91 30.27
CA GLY A 64 7.05 2.87 30.03
C GLY A 64 6.80 2.14 28.70
N SER A 65 5.54 1.81 28.39
CA SER A 65 5.17 1.19 27.12
C SER A 65 5.39 2.13 25.93
N SER A 66 5.07 3.42 26.06
CA SER A 66 5.32 4.43 25.03
C SER A 66 6.82 4.60 24.75
N ILE A 67 7.65 4.63 25.79
CA ILE A 67 9.11 4.68 25.64
C ILE A 67 9.63 3.40 24.97
N LEU A 68 9.11 2.23 25.36
CA LEU A 68 9.53 0.96 24.79
C LEU A 68 9.17 0.84 23.31
N ILE A 69 7.97 1.31 22.91
CA ILE A 69 7.55 1.39 21.50
C ILE A 69 8.45 2.35 20.72
N LEU A 70 8.80 3.50 21.29
CA LEU A 70 9.74 4.43 20.66
C LEU A 70 11.12 3.81 20.47
N VAL A 71 11.62 3.09 21.46
CA VAL A 71 12.90 2.37 21.38
C VAL A 71 12.83 1.28 20.32
N ASP A 72 11.76 0.48 20.25
CA ASP A 72 11.57 -0.54 19.23
C ASP A 72 11.50 0.05 17.81
N LYS A 73 10.77 1.16 17.65
CA LYS A 73 10.75 1.94 16.39
C LYS A 73 12.10 2.60 16.06
N SER A 74 12.89 2.96 17.06
CA SER A 74 14.24 3.52 16.87
C SER A 74 15.27 2.43 16.52
N ILE A 75 15.04 1.22 17.03
CA ILE A 75 15.75 -0.03 16.73
C ILE A 75 15.15 -0.66 15.46
N ASN A 76 14.54 0.12 14.56
CA ASN A 76 14.12 -0.33 13.23
C ASN A 76 15.34 -0.60 12.34
N LEU A 77 16.13 -1.58 12.77
CA LEU A 77 17.36 -2.08 12.20
C LEU A 77 17.09 -2.72 10.87
N MET A 78 15.85 -3.01 10.46
CA MET A 78 15.60 -3.59 9.14
C MET A 78 15.99 -2.60 8.03
N ASN A 79 15.60 -1.32 8.16
CA ASN A 79 15.99 -0.27 7.22
C ASN A 79 17.48 0.08 7.35
N LYS A 80 18.00 0.15 8.58
CA LYS A 80 19.44 0.40 8.80
C LYS A 80 20.32 -0.77 8.35
N LYS A 81 19.86 -2.02 8.45
CA LYS A 81 20.58 -3.24 8.04
C LYS A 81 20.65 -3.32 6.53
N SER A 82 19.55 -3.04 5.81
CA SER A 82 19.59 -2.94 4.35
C SER A 82 20.51 -1.81 3.88
N MET A 83 20.47 -0.65 4.56
CA MET A 83 21.31 0.49 4.21
C MET A 83 22.80 0.25 4.54
N VAL A 84 23.11 -0.45 5.63
CA VAL A 84 24.46 -0.89 5.98
C VAL A 84 24.94 -1.99 5.05
N HIS A 85 24.08 -2.94 4.67
CA HIS A 85 24.41 -3.99 3.71
C HIS A 85 24.78 -3.39 2.36
N LEU A 86 23.96 -2.46 1.85
CA LEU A 86 24.21 -1.76 0.59
C LEU A 86 25.48 -0.89 0.66
N ASN A 87 25.69 -0.14 1.76
CA ASN A 87 26.95 0.59 1.96
C ASN A 87 28.17 -0.32 2.02
N LEU A 88 28.02 -1.52 2.57
CA LEU A 88 29.12 -2.46 2.70
C LEU A 88 29.40 -3.17 1.37
N GLU A 89 28.38 -3.48 0.58
CA GLU A 89 28.55 -3.94 -0.81
C GLU A 89 29.27 -2.88 -1.65
N ASP A 90 28.84 -1.63 -1.57
CA ASP A 90 29.47 -0.53 -2.29
C ASP A 90 30.91 -0.27 -1.81
N TYR A 91 31.18 -0.45 -0.50
CA TYR A 91 32.54 -0.43 0.04
C TYR A 91 33.39 -1.59 -0.47
N PHE A 92 32.85 -2.80 -0.56
CA PHE A 92 33.60 -3.94 -1.10
C PHE A 92 33.82 -3.79 -2.61
N GLU A 93 32.83 -3.31 -3.36
CA GLU A 93 32.98 -3.03 -4.78
C GLU A 93 34.00 -1.92 -5.03
N ASN A 94 33.98 -0.83 -4.26
CA ASN A 94 34.96 0.25 -4.46
C ASN A 94 36.34 -0.07 -3.85
N PHE A 95 36.42 -0.68 -2.67
CA PHE A 95 37.69 -0.86 -1.96
C PHE A 95 38.38 -2.18 -2.33
N CYS A 96 37.64 -3.30 -2.38
CA CYS A 96 38.25 -4.59 -2.72
C CYS A 96 38.52 -4.72 -4.21
N LYS A 97 37.71 -4.15 -5.11
CA LYS A 97 38.04 -4.13 -6.55
C LYS A 97 39.29 -3.30 -6.83
N VAL A 98 39.40 -2.10 -6.25
CA VAL A 98 40.60 -1.25 -6.41
C VAL A 98 41.84 -1.87 -5.78
N ARG A 99 41.70 -2.54 -4.63
CA ARG A 99 42.81 -3.30 -4.03
C ARG A 99 43.21 -4.52 -4.84
N LEU A 100 42.24 -5.26 -5.36
CA LEU A 100 42.48 -6.45 -6.16
C LEU A 100 43.08 -6.08 -7.52
N GLU A 101 42.62 -4.98 -8.14
CA GLU A 101 43.26 -4.40 -9.32
C GLU A 101 44.70 -3.96 -9.00
N ARG A 102 44.96 -3.28 -7.87
CA ARG A 102 46.34 -2.98 -7.46
C ARG A 102 47.21 -4.22 -7.22
N GLU A 103 46.67 -5.25 -6.57
CA GLU A 103 47.36 -6.52 -6.31
C GLU A 103 47.60 -7.33 -7.59
N THR A 104 46.69 -7.26 -8.57
CA THR A 104 46.77 -8.02 -9.84
C THR A 104 47.62 -7.29 -10.88
N PHE A 105 47.58 -5.95 -10.92
CA PHE A 105 48.33 -5.15 -11.89
C PHE A 105 49.73 -4.73 -11.40
N GLN A 106 50.01 -4.72 -10.09
CA GLN A 106 51.33 -4.33 -9.53
C GLN A 106 51.77 -5.18 -8.32
N PRO A 107 52.11 -6.47 -8.54
CA PRO A 107 52.63 -7.33 -7.48
C PRO A 107 53.98 -6.84 -6.90
N GLU A 108 54.82 -6.18 -7.72
CA GLU A 108 56.15 -5.71 -7.31
C GLU A 108 56.12 -4.56 -6.28
N GLU A 109 55.15 -3.64 -6.37
CA GLU A 109 55.04 -2.53 -5.41
C GLU A 109 54.56 -3.00 -4.04
N LEU A 110 53.69 -4.03 -4.00
CA LEU A 110 53.20 -4.58 -2.74
C LEU A 110 54.29 -5.38 -2.01
N GLU A 111 55.12 -6.12 -2.74
CA GLU A 111 56.29 -6.78 -2.14
C GLU A 111 57.32 -5.77 -1.64
N LYS A 112 57.56 -4.68 -2.40
CA LYS A 112 58.39 -3.56 -1.92
C LYS A 112 57.81 -2.93 -0.65
N TYR A 113 56.52 -2.64 -0.61
CA TYR A 113 55.88 -2.04 0.56
C TYR A 113 55.89 -2.97 1.79
N LYS A 114 55.68 -4.28 1.60
CA LYS A 114 55.82 -5.28 2.68
C LYS A 114 57.26 -5.36 3.18
N LYS A 115 58.23 -5.31 2.27
CA LYS A 115 59.66 -5.34 2.60
C LYS A 115 60.08 -4.08 3.33
N GLU A 116 59.63 -2.91 2.89
CA GLU A 116 59.85 -1.62 3.56
C GLU A 116 59.17 -1.58 4.93
N PHE A 117 57.93 -2.05 5.05
CA PHE A 117 57.23 -2.11 6.34
C PHE A 117 57.93 -3.04 7.32
N ASN A 118 58.34 -4.24 6.89
CA ASN A 118 59.11 -5.15 7.74
C ASN A 118 60.48 -4.58 8.11
N GLN A 119 61.15 -3.89 7.18
CA GLN A 119 62.41 -3.22 7.45
C GLN A 119 62.25 -2.08 8.45
N VAL A 120 61.18 -1.29 8.37
CA VAL A 120 60.82 -0.25 9.35
C VAL A 120 60.48 -0.87 10.70
N LEU A 121 59.79 -2.01 10.73
CA LEU A 121 59.46 -2.73 11.96
C LEU A 121 60.71 -3.29 12.65
N GLU A 122 61.62 -3.88 11.89
CA GLU A 122 62.92 -4.37 12.37
C GLU A 122 63.81 -3.21 12.85
N THR A 123 63.84 -2.11 12.10
CA THR A 123 64.57 -0.89 12.49
C THR A 123 63.97 -0.26 13.76
N SER A 124 62.64 -0.24 13.89
CA SER A 124 61.90 0.17 15.10
C SER A 124 62.23 -0.71 16.31
N LYS A 125 62.30 -2.03 16.12
CA LYS A 125 62.75 -2.99 17.14
C LYS A 125 64.20 -2.76 17.56
N GLN A 126 65.08 -2.48 16.61
CA GLN A 126 66.49 -2.13 16.86
C GLN A 126 66.65 -0.77 17.55
N ILE A 127 65.85 0.22 17.19
CA ILE A 127 65.80 1.54 17.86
C ILE A 127 65.29 1.38 19.31
N SER A 128 64.32 0.50 19.54
CA SER A 128 63.84 0.17 20.89
C SER A 128 64.88 -0.58 21.74
N ALA A 129 65.78 -1.36 21.11
CA ALA A 129 66.88 -2.06 21.78
C ALA A 129 68.13 -1.18 21.97
N THR A 130 68.26 -0.08 21.22
CA THR A 130 69.39 0.86 21.26
C THR A 130 69.00 2.19 21.93
N ALA A 131 68.09 2.16 22.91
CA ALA A 131 67.69 3.35 23.68
C ALA A 131 68.87 3.90 24.51
N MET A 132 69.78 4.62 23.85
CA MET A 132 70.66 5.60 24.46
C MET A 132 69.84 6.79 24.94
N PRO A 133 70.27 7.47 26.02
CA PRO A 133 69.43 8.41 26.74
C PRO A 133 69.10 9.64 25.87
N VAL A 134 67.80 9.96 25.83
CA VAL A 134 67.21 11.12 25.16
C VAL A 134 67.85 12.40 25.71
N LYS A 135 68.49 13.17 24.83
CA LYS A 135 68.89 14.57 25.11
C LYS A 135 67.62 15.41 25.33
N PRO A 136 67.56 16.28 26.35
CA PRO A 136 66.37 17.06 26.64
C PRO A 136 66.07 18.04 25.49
N GLU A 137 64.88 17.94 24.89
CA GLU A 137 64.41 18.91 23.89
C GLU A 137 64.25 20.30 24.54
N THR A 138 64.82 21.31 23.89
CA THR A 138 64.78 22.70 24.33
C THR A 138 63.36 23.28 24.14
N LYS A 139 62.86 24.05 25.11
CA LYS A 139 61.49 24.60 25.17
C LYS A 139 60.96 25.27 23.88
N ALA A 140 61.85 25.78 23.02
CA ALA A 140 61.50 26.41 21.74
C ALA A 140 60.94 25.43 20.68
N GLU A 141 61.41 24.18 20.66
CA GLU A 141 60.92 23.17 19.69
C GLU A 141 59.51 22.68 20.06
N LEU A 142 59.21 22.64 21.36
CA LEU A 142 57.89 22.30 21.89
C LEU A 142 56.82 23.35 21.50
N ASP A 143 57.15 24.63 21.57
CA ASP A 143 56.24 25.72 21.22
C ASP A 143 55.96 25.79 19.71
N ARG A 144 56.97 25.53 18.88
CA ARG A 144 56.80 25.48 17.41
C ARG A 144 55.87 24.34 16.99
N ARG A 145 55.97 23.17 17.65
CA ARG A 145 55.05 22.04 17.44
C ARG A 145 53.62 22.33 17.91
N LYS A 146 53.44 23.05 19.02
CA LYS A 146 52.11 23.46 19.51
C LYS A 146 51.42 24.41 18.53
N GLN A 147 52.12 25.43 18.03
CA GLN A 147 51.57 26.38 17.07
C GLN A 147 51.19 25.73 15.73
N ALA A 148 51.99 24.78 15.25
CA ALA A 148 51.68 24.02 14.04
C ALA A 148 50.43 23.14 14.20
N ARG A 149 50.22 22.54 15.38
CA ARG A 149 49.00 21.77 15.68
C ARG A 149 47.76 22.66 15.76
N ALA A 150 47.87 23.84 16.38
CA ALA A 150 46.77 24.79 16.49
C ALA A 150 46.28 25.26 15.11
N ARG A 151 47.21 25.64 14.20
CA ARG A 151 46.83 26.04 12.82
C ARG A 151 46.17 24.90 12.04
N LYS A 152 46.68 23.67 12.17
CA LYS A 152 46.11 22.50 11.50
C LYS A 152 44.74 22.12 12.05
N GLU A 153 44.48 22.37 13.33
CA GLU A 153 43.17 22.16 13.94
C GLU A 153 42.16 23.22 13.48
N GLU A 154 42.58 24.48 13.41
CA GLU A 154 41.74 25.58 12.93
C GLU A 154 41.35 25.41 11.45
N GLU A 155 42.29 25.00 10.60
CA GLU A 155 42.04 24.70 9.18
C GLU A 155 41.06 23.53 9.01
N LYS A 156 41.19 22.48 9.83
CA LYS A 156 40.23 21.35 9.84
C LYS A 156 38.84 21.77 10.28
N ARG A 157 38.72 22.65 11.28
CA ARG A 157 37.43 23.18 11.73
C ARG A 157 36.76 23.98 10.62
N LEU A 158 37.49 24.84 9.93
CA LEU A 158 36.97 25.62 8.81
C LEU A 158 36.56 24.72 7.64
N GLN A 159 37.32 23.66 7.36
CA GLN A 159 36.95 22.69 6.33
C GLN A 159 35.71 21.85 6.72
N ALA A 160 35.53 21.54 8.01
CA ALA A 160 34.34 20.85 8.50
C ALA A 160 33.09 21.73 8.38
N ILE A 161 33.19 23.03 8.71
CA ILE A 161 32.10 23.99 8.55
C ILE A 161 31.69 24.11 7.08
N ARG A 162 32.65 24.26 6.15
CA ARG A 162 32.34 24.31 4.71
C ARG A 162 31.65 23.07 4.17
N ARG A 163 32.07 21.88 4.62
CA ARG A 163 31.40 20.62 4.22
C ARG A 163 29.99 20.50 4.79
N ALA A 164 29.78 20.97 6.01
CA ALA A 164 28.45 20.98 6.62
C ALA A 164 27.50 21.92 5.86
N GLU A 165 27.97 23.12 5.50
CA GLU A 165 27.19 24.10 4.73
C GLU A 165 26.86 23.59 3.30
N GLU A 166 27.81 22.89 2.65
CA GLU A 166 27.59 22.28 1.34
C GLU A 166 26.59 21.11 1.41
N GLN A 167 26.63 20.30 2.48
CA GLN A 167 25.67 19.23 2.73
C GLN A 167 24.27 19.80 3.00
N GLU A 168 24.15 20.84 3.82
CA GLU A 168 22.87 21.49 4.12
C GLU A 168 22.21 22.03 2.84
N ARG A 169 22.97 22.70 1.97
CA ARG A 169 22.46 23.17 0.66
C ARG A 169 21.99 22.03 -0.24
N LEU A 170 22.68 20.88 -0.22
CA LEU A 170 22.29 19.72 -1.02
C LEU A 170 21.03 19.05 -0.44
N GLU A 171 20.90 19.00 0.89
CA GLU A 171 19.70 18.47 1.56
C GLU A 171 18.49 19.38 1.32
N GLU A 172 18.65 20.70 1.41
CA GLU A 172 17.59 21.66 1.09
C GLU A 172 17.12 21.52 -0.37
N ALA A 173 18.04 21.37 -1.33
CA ALA A 173 17.70 21.15 -2.73
C ALA A 173 16.90 19.84 -2.95
N LYS A 174 17.28 18.76 -2.26
CA LYS A 174 16.55 17.48 -2.31
C LYS A 174 15.16 17.57 -1.71
N ILE A 175 15.02 18.27 -0.58
CA ILE A 175 13.72 18.49 0.08
C ILE A 175 12.79 19.30 -0.83
N GLU A 176 13.31 20.32 -1.52
CA GLU A 176 12.51 21.11 -2.43
C GLU A 176 12.10 20.34 -3.69
N GLU A 177 13.00 19.54 -4.26
CA GLU A 177 12.68 18.66 -5.39
C GLU A 177 11.62 17.60 -5.01
N GLU A 178 11.75 17.00 -3.83
CA GLU A 178 10.77 16.02 -3.32
C GLU A 178 9.39 16.66 -3.12
N LYS A 179 9.34 17.88 -2.56
CA LYS A 179 8.08 18.64 -2.43
C LYS A 179 7.43 18.88 -3.79
N ARG A 180 8.20 19.25 -4.83
CA ARG A 180 7.67 19.44 -6.19
C ARG A 180 7.10 18.15 -6.76
N ARG A 181 7.78 17.02 -6.58
CA ARG A 181 7.30 15.70 -7.03
C ARG A 181 6.01 15.27 -6.31
N ILE A 182 5.91 15.55 -5.01
CA ILE A 182 4.69 15.26 -4.23
C ILE A 182 3.53 16.12 -4.72
N GLU A 183 3.76 17.42 -4.95
CA GLU A 183 2.75 18.35 -5.45
C GLU A 183 2.23 17.94 -6.84
N GLU A 184 3.13 17.52 -7.74
CA GLU A 184 2.78 17.03 -9.07
C GLU A 184 1.94 15.74 -9.01
N ARG A 185 2.33 14.78 -8.15
CA ARG A 185 1.55 13.55 -7.91
C ARG A 185 0.15 13.86 -7.38
N LYS A 186 0.02 14.83 -6.47
CA LYS A 186 -1.27 15.28 -5.95
C LYS A 186 -2.15 15.88 -7.05
N ARG A 187 -1.59 16.72 -7.93
CA ARG A 187 -2.33 17.30 -9.07
C ARG A 187 -2.82 16.23 -10.04
N ILE A 188 -1.97 15.26 -10.38
CA ILE A 188 -2.35 14.14 -11.25
C ILE A 188 -3.46 13.31 -10.60
N ALA A 189 -3.35 13.01 -9.31
CA ALA A 189 -4.37 12.26 -8.58
C ALA A 189 -5.70 13.02 -8.50
N ALA A 190 -5.67 14.34 -8.28
CA ALA A 190 -6.85 15.19 -8.26
C ALA A 190 -7.55 15.20 -9.63
N LYS A 191 -6.79 15.35 -10.72
CA LYS A 191 -7.34 15.33 -12.08
C LYS A 191 -8.01 14.00 -12.43
N ARG A 192 -7.43 12.87 -12.01
CA ARG A 192 -8.06 11.54 -12.20
C ARG A 192 -9.37 11.41 -11.44
N ARG A 193 -9.42 11.89 -10.19
CA ARG A 193 -10.65 11.87 -9.39
C ARG A 193 -11.74 12.73 -10.03
N GLU A 194 -11.39 13.90 -10.54
CA GLU A 194 -12.33 14.79 -11.21
C GLU A 194 -12.90 14.15 -12.50
N GLU A 195 -12.05 13.50 -13.30
CA GLU A 195 -12.48 12.76 -14.50
C GLU A 195 -13.38 11.56 -14.16
N GLU A 196 -13.09 10.83 -13.07
CA GLU A 196 -13.95 9.73 -12.60
C GLU A 196 -15.31 10.24 -12.14
N ILE A 197 -15.36 11.33 -11.37
CA ILE A 197 -16.61 11.93 -10.91
C ILE A 197 -17.44 12.40 -12.12
N ARG A 198 -16.81 13.06 -13.09
CA ARG A 198 -17.51 13.51 -14.31
C ARG A 198 -18.10 12.33 -15.10
N LYS A 199 -17.35 11.22 -15.25
CA LYS A 199 -17.87 10.01 -15.89
C LYS A 199 -19.06 9.40 -15.14
N LEU A 200 -18.98 9.34 -13.81
CA LEU A 200 -20.08 8.85 -12.97
C LEU A 200 -21.33 9.73 -13.10
N GLU A 201 -21.15 11.04 -13.20
CA GLU A 201 -22.26 11.98 -13.39
C GLU A 201 -22.92 11.84 -14.77
N GLU A 202 -22.12 11.70 -15.83
CA GLU A 202 -22.62 11.39 -17.18
C GLU A 202 -23.37 10.04 -17.21
N GLU A 203 -22.84 9.01 -16.55
CA GLU A 203 -23.49 7.71 -16.43
C GLU A 203 -24.83 7.82 -15.69
N ARG A 204 -24.88 8.57 -14.58
CA ARG A 204 -26.10 8.83 -13.81
C ARG A 204 -27.16 9.52 -14.66
N LEU A 205 -26.80 10.57 -15.39
CA LEU A 205 -27.69 11.28 -16.30
C LEU A 205 -28.20 10.36 -17.43
N SER A 206 -27.33 9.51 -17.99
CA SER A 206 -27.72 8.55 -19.03
C SER A 206 -28.71 7.50 -18.51
N LEU A 207 -28.51 7.02 -17.28
CA LEU A 207 -29.40 6.06 -16.62
C LEU A 207 -30.74 6.70 -16.27
N GLU A 208 -30.74 7.95 -15.83
CA GLU A 208 -31.95 8.71 -15.53
C GLU A 208 -32.76 8.98 -16.80
N ALA A 209 -32.10 9.35 -17.91
CA ALA A 209 -32.75 9.49 -19.21
C ALA A 209 -33.39 8.18 -19.67
N LYS A 210 -32.66 7.06 -19.62
CA LYS A 210 -33.19 5.73 -19.94
C LYS A 210 -34.37 5.35 -19.05
N LYS A 211 -34.27 5.61 -17.74
CA LYS A 211 -35.36 5.34 -16.79
C LYS A 211 -36.59 6.17 -17.12
N SER A 212 -36.42 7.44 -17.46
CA SER A 212 -37.52 8.34 -17.86
C SER A 212 -38.21 7.89 -19.15
N GLU A 213 -37.46 7.38 -20.13
CA GLU A 213 -38.03 6.83 -21.36
C GLU A 213 -38.79 5.53 -21.11
N ILE A 214 -38.27 4.65 -20.26
CA ILE A 214 -38.95 3.42 -19.86
C ILE A 214 -40.25 3.75 -19.11
N SER A 215 -40.21 4.69 -18.16
CA SER A 215 -41.40 5.17 -17.46
C SER A 215 -42.43 5.79 -18.40
N ARG A 216 -41.99 6.54 -19.42
CA ARG A 216 -42.90 7.11 -20.42
C ARG A 216 -43.55 6.03 -21.29
N LYS A 217 -42.76 5.04 -21.75
CA LYS A 217 -43.25 3.91 -22.55
C LYS A 217 -44.23 3.03 -21.77
N THR A 218 -43.95 2.76 -20.50
CA THR A 218 -44.85 2.02 -19.61
C THR A 218 -46.15 2.79 -19.39
N TRP A 219 -46.08 4.08 -19.08
CA TRP A 219 -47.27 4.93 -18.94
C TRP A 219 -48.15 4.99 -20.20
N VAL A 220 -47.54 5.12 -21.38
CA VAL A 220 -48.28 5.09 -22.66
C VAL A 220 -48.92 3.72 -22.90
N LYS A 221 -48.21 2.63 -22.59
CA LYS A 221 -48.74 1.27 -22.71
C LYS A 221 -49.95 1.07 -21.78
N ASP A 222 -49.86 1.53 -20.55
CA ASP A 222 -50.95 1.42 -19.57
C ASP A 222 -52.19 2.20 -20.02
N ILE A 223 -52.02 3.42 -20.55
CA ILE A 223 -53.13 4.19 -21.13
C ILE A 223 -53.76 3.49 -22.33
N MET A 224 -52.92 2.96 -23.23
CA MET A 224 -53.43 2.23 -24.40
C MET A 224 -54.20 0.97 -23.99
N ASN A 225 -53.76 0.28 -22.93
CA ASN A 225 -54.45 -0.89 -22.40
C ASN A 225 -55.82 -0.53 -21.81
N ILE A 226 -55.89 0.58 -21.04
CA ILE A 226 -57.16 1.10 -20.50
C ILE A 226 -58.13 1.46 -21.64
N GLN A 227 -57.65 2.11 -22.71
CA GLN A 227 -58.48 2.45 -23.86
C GLN A 227 -59.00 1.23 -24.64
N ILE A 228 -58.22 0.15 -24.67
CA ILE A 228 -58.64 -1.12 -25.28
C ILE A 228 -59.71 -1.77 -24.39
N GLU A 229 -59.50 -1.83 -23.07
CA GLU A 229 -60.49 -2.34 -22.12
C GLU A 229 -61.82 -1.56 -22.22
N GLU A 230 -61.79 -0.23 -22.24
CA GLU A 230 -62.99 0.61 -22.42
C GLU A 230 -63.68 0.37 -23.77
N GLN A 231 -62.93 0.13 -24.85
CA GLN A 231 -63.51 -0.18 -26.15
C GLN A 231 -64.13 -1.58 -26.19
N ASP A 232 -63.52 -2.55 -25.54
CA ASP A 232 -64.02 -3.93 -25.52
C ASP A 232 -65.23 -4.03 -24.59
N GLU A 233 -65.26 -3.34 -23.45
CA GLU A 233 -66.46 -3.19 -22.62
C GLU A 233 -67.60 -2.50 -23.39
N ALA A 234 -67.32 -1.42 -24.12
CA ALA A 234 -68.33 -0.73 -24.94
C ALA A 234 -68.82 -1.54 -26.15
N LYS A 235 -68.02 -2.51 -26.63
CA LYS A 235 -68.45 -3.47 -27.66
C LYS A 235 -69.30 -4.57 -27.04
N GLU A 236 -68.92 -5.11 -25.89
CA GLU A 236 -69.72 -6.08 -25.14
C GLU A 236 -71.08 -5.50 -24.76
N GLU A 237 -71.15 -4.26 -24.27
CA GLU A 237 -72.43 -3.58 -23.98
C GLU A 237 -73.30 -3.43 -25.23
N LYS A 238 -72.70 -3.13 -26.39
CA LYS A 238 -73.44 -3.04 -27.68
C LYS A 238 -73.86 -4.40 -28.20
N GLU A 239 -73.07 -5.46 -28.02
CA GLU A 239 -73.46 -6.83 -28.37
C GLU A 239 -74.60 -7.33 -27.49
N ILE A 240 -74.59 -7.00 -26.20
CA ILE A 240 -75.68 -7.32 -25.27
C ILE A 240 -76.97 -6.57 -25.66
N ASP A 241 -76.90 -5.26 -25.96
CA ASP A 241 -78.06 -4.45 -26.34
C ASP A 241 -78.63 -4.85 -27.73
N MET A 242 -77.77 -5.30 -28.65
CA MET A 242 -78.18 -5.89 -29.93
C MET A 242 -78.81 -7.28 -29.76
N SER A 243 -78.29 -8.11 -28.84
CA SER A 243 -78.85 -9.41 -28.48
C SER A 243 -80.23 -9.26 -27.80
N GLU A 244 -80.38 -8.33 -26.86
CA GLU A 244 -81.63 -8.06 -26.14
C GLU A 244 -82.72 -7.51 -27.07
N ASN A 245 -82.34 -6.74 -28.10
CA ASN A 245 -83.27 -6.30 -29.15
C ASN A 245 -83.64 -7.43 -30.13
N ASN A 246 -82.76 -8.40 -30.35
CA ASN A 246 -83.06 -9.56 -31.20
C ASN A 246 -83.98 -10.56 -30.50
N ASP A 247 -83.80 -10.78 -29.19
CA ASP A 247 -84.70 -11.60 -28.35
C ASP A 247 -86.11 -10.99 -28.21
N LYS A 248 -86.25 -9.67 -28.28
CA LYS A 248 -87.57 -8.99 -28.36
C LYS A 248 -88.28 -9.15 -29.72
N MET A 249 -87.59 -9.62 -30.76
CA MET A 249 -88.17 -9.88 -32.10
C MET A 249 -88.45 -11.37 -32.40
N GLN A 250 -88.02 -12.31 -31.55
CA GLN A 250 -88.27 -13.75 -31.75
C GLN A 250 -89.24 -14.38 -30.71
N GLY A 251 -90.03 -13.57 -30.01
CA GLY A 251 -91.09 -14.03 -29.12
C GLY A 251 -92.43 -14.32 -29.81
N LEU A 252 -92.47 -15.07 -30.93
CA LEU A 252 -93.72 -15.59 -31.53
C LEU A 252 -93.45 -16.69 -32.58
N SER A 253 -93.23 -17.92 -32.13
CA SER A 253 -93.91 -19.15 -32.61
C SER A 253 -93.19 -20.41 -32.09
N ILE A 254 -93.99 -21.29 -31.48
CA ILE A 254 -93.65 -22.64 -31.02
C ILE A 254 -94.01 -23.61 -32.16
N GLU A 255 -93.18 -24.62 -32.45
CA GLU A 255 -93.48 -26.08 -32.30
C GLU A 255 -92.64 -27.00 -33.22
N ALA A 256 -91.89 -27.90 -32.59
CA ALA A 256 -91.45 -29.27 -32.93
C ALA A 256 -90.97 -29.67 -34.35
N ILE A 257 -89.78 -30.31 -34.44
CA ILE A 257 -89.57 -31.77 -34.66
C ILE A 257 -88.05 -32.11 -34.75
N GLU A 258 -87.71 -33.30 -34.24
CA GLU A 258 -86.41 -33.98 -34.16
C GLU A 258 -85.63 -34.15 -35.49
N GLU A 259 -84.30 -34.07 -35.43
CA GLU A 259 -83.34 -35.13 -35.81
C GLU A 259 -81.88 -34.68 -35.48
N ALA A 260 -81.06 -35.60 -34.97
CA ALA A 260 -79.60 -35.45 -34.72
C ALA A 260 -78.81 -35.44 -36.07
N PRO A 261 -77.45 -35.23 -36.18
CA PRO A 261 -76.41 -35.43 -35.16
C PRO A 261 -75.12 -34.54 -35.26
N VAL A 262 -74.15 -34.86 -34.38
CA VAL A 262 -72.66 -34.73 -34.50
C VAL A 262 -71.96 -33.43 -34.06
N MET A 263 -70.98 -33.68 -33.17
CA MET A 263 -69.88 -32.86 -32.66
C MET A 263 -69.05 -32.17 -33.75
N ASN A 264 -68.53 -30.96 -33.48
CA ASN A 264 -67.16 -30.60 -33.84
C ASN A 264 -66.68 -29.35 -33.07
N GLU A 265 -65.50 -29.48 -32.47
CA GLU A 265 -64.69 -28.39 -31.96
C GLU A 265 -64.20 -27.51 -33.11
N ASP A 266 -64.30 -26.19 -33.00
CA ASP A 266 -63.59 -25.27 -33.88
C ASP A 266 -62.52 -24.49 -33.10
N SER A 267 -61.29 -24.93 -33.35
CA SER A 267 -60.03 -24.27 -33.06
C SER A 267 -59.96 -22.88 -33.69
N LYS A 268 -59.65 -21.86 -32.88
CA LYS A 268 -59.24 -20.52 -33.35
C LYS A 268 -57.98 -20.66 -34.22
N LYS A 269 -58.08 -20.34 -35.50
CA LYS A 269 -56.94 -20.24 -36.42
C LYS A 269 -56.18 -18.94 -36.17
N PHE A 270 -54.86 -19.05 -36.01
CA PHE A 270 -53.95 -17.92 -35.91
C PHE A 270 -53.81 -17.20 -37.25
N SER A 271 -53.52 -15.89 -37.20
CA SER A 271 -53.18 -15.12 -38.39
C SER A 271 -51.85 -15.63 -38.99
N PRO A 272 -51.66 -15.64 -40.33
CA PRO A 272 -50.41 -16.05 -40.97
C PRO A 272 -49.16 -15.28 -40.51
N GLN A 273 -49.36 -14.11 -39.92
CA GLN A 273 -48.31 -13.27 -39.34
C GLN A 273 -47.90 -13.71 -37.94
N GLU A 274 -48.84 -14.27 -37.17
CA GLU A 274 -48.62 -14.75 -35.80
C GLU A 274 -47.91 -16.10 -35.81
N GLU A 275 -48.25 -17.00 -36.73
CA GLU A 275 -47.55 -18.29 -36.89
C GLU A 275 -46.07 -18.09 -37.23
N LYS A 276 -45.76 -17.09 -38.07
CA LYS A 276 -44.39 -16.77 -38.45
C LYS A 276 -43.58 -16.18 -37.29
N LEU A 277 -44.23 -15.37 -36.45
CA LEU A 277 -43.61 -14.78 -35.26
C LEU A 277 -43.32 -15.86 -34.21
N VAL A 278 -44.23 -16.82 -34.05
CA VAL A 278 -44.05 -17.96 -33.13
C VAL A 278 -42.93 -18.88 -33.62
N GLU A 279 -42.83 -19.15 -34.93
CA GLU A 279 -41.73 -19.93 -35.49
C GLU A 279 -40.35 -19.26 -35.31
N ASP A 280 -40.25 -17.95 -35.52
CA ASP A 280 -38.99 -17.21 -35.34
C ASP A 280 -38.57 -17.19 -33.87
N ILE A 281 -39.51 -17.00 -32.94
CA ILE A 281 -39.25 -17.04 -31.49
C ILE A 281 -38.81 -18.44 -31.04
N LEU A 282 -39.46 -19.50 -31.55
CA LEU A 282 -39.10 -20.87 -31.20
C LEU A 282 -37.73 -21.27 -31.76
N LYS A 283 -37.35 -20.78 -32.94
CA LYS A 283 -36.00 -21.00 -33.49
C LYS A 283 -34.92 -20.29 -32.71
N GLU A 284 -35.19 -19.10 -32.18
CA GLU A 284 -34.22 -18.35 -31.38
C GLU A 284 -34.00 -18.97 -29.98
N PHE A 285 -35.02 -19.61 -29.42
CA PHE A 285 -34.94 -20.25 -28.10
C PHE A 285 -34.34 -21.66 -28.09
N PHE A 286 -34.39 -22.39 -29.22
CA PHE A 286 -33.95 -23.79 -29.32
C PHE A 286 -32.70 -23.99 -30.21
N ALA A 287 -32.07 -22.92 -30.70
CA ALA A 287 -30.75 -22.96 -31.36
C ALA A 287 -29.63 -22.58 -30.39
#